data_AF-A0A349Y1N4-F1
#
_entry.id   AF-A0A349Y1N4-F1
#
_cell.length_a   1.000
_cell.length_b   1.000
_cell.length_c   1.000
_cell.angle_alpha   90.00
_cell.angle_beta   90.00
_cell.angle_gamma   90.00
#
_symmetry.space_group_name_H-M   'P 1'
#
loop_
_entity.id
_entity.type
_entity.pdbx_description
1 polymer ?
#
loop_
_entity_poly.entity_id
_entity_poly.type
_entity_poly.pdbx_seq_one_letter_code
_entity_poly.pdbx_strand_id
1 'polypeptide(L)' 'RSGFDGLIDFDQILRDPSHPENLPEDITRDHLHPNDEGYRRMAEGIDLALLGCPAR' A
#
# COMPACT_ATOMS: atom_id res chain seq x y z
N ARG A 1 -26.66 6.67 3.55
CA ARG A 1 -25.29 6.29 3.99
C ARG A 1 -24.34 7.27 3.32
N SER A 2 -23.55 8.01 4.08
CA SER A 2 -22.49 8.87 3.56
C SER A 2 -21.17 8.42 4.19
N GLY A 3 -20.12 8.27 3.39
CA GLY A 3 -18.82 7.77 3.82
C GLY A 3 -18.25 6.73 2.86
N PHE A 4 -17.07 6.21 3.19
CA PHE A 4 -16.43 5.08 2.50
C PHE A 4 -16.69 3.79 3.31
N ASP A 5 -16.89 2.67 2.61
CA ASP A 5 -17.07 1.36 3.26
C ASP A 5 -15.75 0.76 3.78
N GLY A 6 -14.61 1.34 3.38
CA GLY A 6 -13.27 0.97 3.84
C GLY A 6 -12.22 1.99 3.40
N LEU A 7 -11.04 1.95 4.02
CA LEU A 7 -9.87 2.77 3.69
C LEU A 7 -8.66 1.85 3.55
N ILE A 8 -7.90 2.03 2.47
CA ILE A 8 -6.59 1.39 2.28
C ILE A 8 -5.55 2.50 2.37
N ASP A 9 -4.70 2.44 3.39
CA ASP A 9 -3.66 3.43 3.64
C ASP A 9 -2.33 2.96 3.05
N PHE A 10 -2.08 3.32 1.78
CA PHE A 10 -0.81 2.97 1.12
C PHE A 10 0.38 3.75 1.64
N ASP A 11 0.18 4.89 2.28
CA ASP A 11 1.26 5.60 2.94
C ASP A 11 1.77 4.77 4.12
N GLN A 12 0.88 4.28 4.98
CA GLN A 12 1.27 3.37 6.06
C GLN A 12 1.97 2.11 5.54
N ILE A 13 1.52 1.55 4.41
CA ILE A 13 2.09 0.32 3.84
C ILE A 13 3.50 0.55 3.27
N LEU A 14 3.76 1.71 2.68
CA LEU A 14 4.98 1.94 1.88
C LEU A 14 5.99 2.90 2.50
N ARG A 15 5.59 3.72 3.47
CA ARG A 15 6.41 4.82 4.02
C ARG A 15 7.75 4.32 4.55
N ASP A 16 8.82 5.03 4.20
CA ASP A 16 10.08 5.00 4.94
C ASP A 16 9.97 5.93 6.18
N PRO A 17 10.00 5.42 7.41
CA PRO A 17 9.93 6.26 8.61
C PRO A 17 11.10 7.25 8.74
N SER A 18 12.24 6.93 8.11
CA SER A 18 13.44 7.77 8.12
C SER A 18 13.40 8.85 7.03
N HIS A 19 12.69 8.62 5.93
CA HIS A 19 12.49 9.58 4.83
C HIS A 19 11.01 9.59 4.37
N PRO A 20 10.09 10.20 5.13
CA PRO A 20 8.64 10.05 4.92
C PRO A 20 8.11 10.53 3.56
N GLU A 21 8.87 11.37 2.86
CA GLU A 21 8.51 11.93 1.55
C GLU A 21 9.01 11.05 0.37
N ASN A 22 9.74 9.97 0.66
CA ASN A 22 10.31 9.07 -0.34
C ASN A 22 9.86 7.63 -0.12
N LEU A 23 9.76 6.88 -1.22
CA LEU A 23 9.69 5.42 -1.12
C LEU A 23 11.05 4.83 -0.73
N PRO A 24 11.06 3.73 0.07
CA PRO A 24 12.27 2.95 0.34
C PRO A 24 13.01 2.54 -0.94
N GLU A 25 14.34 2.55 -0.90
CA GLU A 25 15.18 2.32 -2.08
C GLU A 25 14.96 0.96 -2.75
N ASP A 26 14.61 -0.07 -1.97
CA ASP A 26 14.40 -1.43 -2.47
C ASP A 26 13.11 -1.61 -3.28
N ILE A 27 12.18 -0.64 -3.18
CA ILE A 27 10.87 -0.72 -3.82
C ILE A 27 10.60 0.36 -4.87
N THR A 28 11.63 1.07 -5.34
CA THR A 28 11.49 2.17 -6.30
C THR A 28 12.72 2.32 -7.20
N ARG A 29 12.63 3.18 -8.22
CA ARG A 29 13.77 3.64 -9.03
C ARG A 29 13.96 5.16 -8.98
N ASP A 30 12.91 5.90 -8.63
CA ASP A 30 12.87 7.36 -8.67
C ASP A 30 12.35 7.98 -7.36
N HIS A 31 12.27 7.17 -6.30
CA HIS A 31 11.75 7.52 -4.98
C HIS A 31 10.27 7.90 -4.94
N LEU A 32 9.53 7.71 -6.04
CA LEU A 32 8.11 8.05 -6.14
C LEU A 32 7.24 6.87 -6.60
N HIS A 33 7.67 6.14 -7.63
CA HIS A 33 6.89 5.04 -8.20
C HIS A 33 7.34 3.69 -7.62
N PRO A 34 6.40 2.83 -7.18
CA PRO A 34 6.71 1.46 -6.80
C PRO A 34 7.28 0.66 -7.96
N ASN A 35 8.26 -0.19 -7.69
CA ASN A 35 8.65 -1.29 -8.56
C ASN A 35 7.76 -2.52 -8.29
N ASP A 36 8.06 -3.67 -8.90
CA ASP A 36 7.29 -4.91 -8.74
C ASP A 36 7.14 -5.33 -7.26
N GLU A 37 8.20 -5.19 -6.47
CA GLU A 37 8.20 -5.48 -5.04
C GLU A 37 7.33 -4.49 -4.26
N GLY A 38 7.38 -3.21 -4.62
CA GLY A 38 6.50 -2.20 -4.02
C GLY A 38 5.03 -2.47 -4.32
N TYR A 39 4.68 -2.84 -5.56
CA TYR A 39 3.32 -3.24 -5.90
C TYR A 39 2.88 -4.54 -5.20
N ARG A 40 3.79 -5.49 -5.00
CA ARG A 40 3.53 -6.69 -4.20
C ARG A 40 3.18 -6.32 -2.76
N ARG A 41 3.95 -5.43 -2.11
CA ARG A 41 3.65 -4.93 -0.75
C ARG A 41 2.30 -4.24 -0.67
N MET A 42 1.96 -3.40 -1.65
CA MET A 42 0.63 -2.78 -1.73
C MET A 42 -0.47 -3.85 -1.78
N ALA A 43 -0.32 -4.87 -2.62
CA ALA A 43 -1.31 -5.94 -2.77
C ALA A 43 -1.48 -6.75 -1.48
N GLU A 44 -0.39 -7.06 -0.78
CA GLU A 44 -0.40 -7.78 0.50
C GLU A 44 -1.05 -6.99 1.65
N GLY A 45 -1.04 -5.65 1.56
CA GLY A 45 -1.69 -4.78 2.53
C GLY A 45 -3.21 -4.63 2.35
N ILE A 46 -3.81 -5.21 1.30
CA ILE A 46 -5.26 -5.13 1.05
C ILE A 46 -5.97 -6.24 1.82
N ASP A 47 -6.81 -5.87 2.79
CA ASP A 47 -7.78 -6.79 3.37
C ASP A 47 -8.88 -7.12 2.35
N LEU A 48 -8.81 -8.31 1.76
CA LEU A 48 -9.76 -8.77 0.74
C LEU A 48 -11.20 -8.89 1.25
N ALA A 49 -11.43 -8.94 2.57
CA ALA A 49 -12.77 -8.91 3.13
C ALA A 49 -13.48 -7.58 2.84
N LEU A 50 -12.73 -6.47 2.70
CA LEU A 50 -13.27 -5.17 2.26
C LEU A 50 -13.87 -5.22 0.85
N LEU A 51 -13.43 -6.18 0.04
CA LEU A 51 -13.90 -6.38 -1.34
C LEU A 51 -14.94 -7.50 -1.47
N GLY A 52 -15.44 -8.02 -0.34
CA GLY A 52 -16.43 -9.10 -0.32
C GLY A 52 -15.86 -10.46 -0.74
N CYS A 53 -14.54 -10.63 -0.77
CA CYS A 53 -13.92 -11.92 -0.98
C CYS A 53 -13.88 -12.70 0.34
N PRO A 54 -14.39 -13.93 0.41
CA PRO A 54 -14.22 -14.76 1.60
C PRO A 54 -12.73 -15.03 1.80
N ALA A 55 -12.23 -14.77 3.01
CA ALA A 55 -10.88 -15.14 3.40
C ALA A 55 -10.68 -16.64 3.12
N ARG A 56 -9.56 -16.94 2.44
CA ARG A 56 -9.27 -18.30 1.97
C ARG A 56 -8.94 -19.23 3.13
#